data_AF-A0A1C5BKX7-F1
#
_entry.id   AF-A0A1C5BKX7-F1
#
_cell.length_a   1.000
_cell.length_b   1.000
_cell.length_c   1.000
_cell.angle_alpha   90.00
_cell.angle_beta   90.00
_cell.angle_gamma   90.00
#
_symmetry.space_group_name_H-M   'P 1'
#
loop_
_entity.id
_entity.type
_entity.pdbx_description
1 polymer ?
#
loop_
_entity_poly.entity_id
_entity_poly.type
_entity_poly.pdbx_seq_one_letter_code
_entity_poly.pdbx_strand_id
1 'polypeptide(L)' 'MTAAASAALILTARTEGIVLDPIHTGRAMAGLIAAVEGGDVLPGQRTVFLHSGGMPSLFGHAATLAKPEEALTLSAP' A
#
# COMPACT_ATOMS: atom_id res chain seq x y z
N MET A 1 0.18 8.52 9.56
CA MET A 1 0.26 7.88 8.24
C MET A 1 0.22 8.97 7.18
N THR A 2 1.07 8.94 6.15
CA THR A 2 1.03 9.94 5.06
C THR A 2 -0.07 9.59 4.05
N ALA A 3 -0.56 10.58 3.29
CA ALA A 3 -1.58 10.34 2.26
C ALA A 3 -1.10 9.33 1.21
N ALA A 4 0.16 9.45 0.76
CA ALA A 4 0.77 8.51 -0.18
C ALA A 4 0.85 7.08 0.37
N ALA A 5 1.22 6.89 1.64
CA ALA A 5 1.21 5.58 2.27
C ALA A 5 -0.21 5.00 2.34
N SER A 6 -1.22 5.81 2.69
CA SER A 6 -2.62 5.39 2.70
C SER A 6 -3.10 4.94 1.32
N ALA A 7 -2.79 5.71 0.27
CA ALA A 7 -3.16 5.37 -1.10
C ALA A 7 -2.48 4.08 -1.55
N ALA A 8 -1.19 3.90 -1.22
CA ALA A 8 -0.46 2.67 -1.51
C ALA A 8 -1.07 1.44 -0.83
N LEU A 9 -1.45 1.54 0.45
CA LEU A 9 -2.14 0.46 1.17
C LEU A 9 -3.42 0.02 0.43
N ILE A 10 -4.26 0.99 0.05
CA ILE A 10 -5.55 0.72 -0.61
C ILE A 10 -5.30 0.13 -2.00
N LEU A 11 -4.39 0.72 -2.79
CA LEU A 11 -4.09 0.25 -4.13
C LEU A 11 -3.61 -1.20 -4.09
N THR A 12 -2.58 -1.49 -3.29
CA THR A 12 -2.01 -2.84 -3.20
C THR A 12 -3.01 -3.87 -2.67
N ALA A 13 -3.85 -3.50 -1.70
CA ALA A 13 -4.91 -4.39 -1.22
C ALA A 13 -5.96 -4.67 -2.31
N ARG A 14 -6.34 -3.66 -3.10
CA ARG A 14 -7.38 -3.80 -4.14
C ARG A 14 -6.89 -4.51 -5.40
N THR A 15 -5.62 -4.36 -5.79
CA THR A 15 -5.11 -4.95 -7.03
C THR A 15 -4.47 -6.32 -6.81
N GLU A 16 -3.73 -6.49 -5.71
CA GLU A 16 -2.94 -7.72 -5.46
C GLU A 16 -3.47 -8.57 -4.30
N GLY A 17 -4.43 -8.06 -3.53
CA GLY A 17 -4.89 -8.74 -2.31
C GLY A 17 -3.83 -8.80 -1.20
N ILE A 18 -2.78 -7.98 -1.29
CA ILE A 18 -1.69 -7.93 -0.32
C ILE A 18 -1.97 -6.83 0.71
N VAL A 19 -1.99 -7.21 1.98
CA VAL A 19 -2.13 -6.26 3.10
C VAL A 19 -0.76 -5.81 3.56
N LEU A 20 -0.56 -4.50 3.64
CA LEU A 20 0.67 -3.87 4.09
C LEU A 20 0.44 -3.13 5.40
N ASP A 21 1.51 -2.94 6.17
CA ASP A 21 1.45 -2.20 7.43
C ASP A 21 1.63 -0.68 7.20
N PRO A 22 0.97 0.19 7.98
CA PRO A 22 0.97 1.63 7.74
C PRO A 22 2.27 2.33 8.15
N ILE A 23 3.18 1.65 8.85
CA ILE A 23 4.41 2.23 9.40
C ILE A 23 5.58 1.99 8.45
N HIS A 24 5.77 0.76 7.99
CA HIS A 24 6.96 0.35 7.24
C HIS A 24 6.63 0.00 5.79
N THR A 25 5.97 -1.14 5.57
CA THR A 25 5.78 -1.72 4.23
C THR A 25 4.84 -0.89 3.36
N GLY A 26 3.86 -0.19 3.94
CA GLY A 26 3.03 0.78 3.23
C GLY A 26 3.81 2.01 2.73
N ARG A 27 4.82 2.47 3.49
CA ARG A 27 5.70 3.56 3.04
C ARG A 27 6.67 3.10 1.96
N ALA A 28 7.20 1.88 2.10
CA ALA A 28 8.06 1.28 1.07
C ALA A 28 7.29 1.13 -0.25
N MET A 29 6.04 0.69 -0.21
CA MET A 29 5.20 0.59 -1.41
C MET A 29 4.88 1.96 -2.01
N ALA A 30 4.58 2.97 -1.18
CA ALA A 30 4.41 4.34 -1.68
C ALA A 30 5.67 4.87 -2.38
N GLY A 31 6.85 4.54 -1.86
CA GLY A 31 8.13 4.85 -2.50
C GLY A 31 8.32 4.13 -3.84
N LEU A 32 7.95 2.85 -3.93
CA LEU A 32 8.00 2.11 -5.18
C LEU A 32 7.05 2.68 -6.24
N ILE A 33 5.82 3.05 -5.86
CA ILE A 33 4.85 3.71 -6.75
C ILE A 33 5.44 5.02 -7.28
N ALA A 34 5.98 5.86 -6.38
CA ALA A 34 6.62 7.11 -6.78
C ALA A 34 7.82 6.90 -7.71
N ALA A 35 8.62 5.85 -7.49
CA ALA A 35 9.74 5.50 -8.36
C ALA A 35 9.29 5.05 -9.76
N VAL A 36 8.16 4.35 -9.88
CA VAL A 36 7.54 4.01 -11.18
C VAL A 36 7.02 5.27 -11.87
N GLU A 37 6.29 6.12 -11.15
CA GLU A 37 5.73 7.38 -11.69
C GLU A 37 6.85 8.35 -12.12
N GLY A 38 7.96 8.37 -11.39
CA GLY A 38 9.15 9.17 -11.70
C GLY A 38 10.04 8.59 -12.82
N GLY A 39 9.78 7.35 -13.24
CA GLY A 39 10.57 6.67 -14.29
C GLY A 39 11.89 6.06 -13.81
N ASP A 40 12.15 6.02 -12.50
CA ASP A 40 13.31 5.33 -11.93
C ASP A 40 13.16 3.80 -12.06
N VAL A 41 11.92 3.30 -11.98
CA VAL A 41 11.55 1.91 -12.25
C VAL A 41 10.79 1.84 -13.56
N LEU A 42 11.38 1.21 -14.57
CA LEU A 42 10.84 1.21 -15.93
C LEU A 42 9.90 0.01 -16.20
N PRO A 43 8.86 0.18 -17.04
CA PRO A 43 8.05 -0.92 -17.53
C PRO A 43 8.91 -2.03 -18.14
N GLY A 44 8.61 -3.29 -17.81
CA GLY A 44 9.35 -4.46 -18.30
C GLY A 44 10.63 -4.79 -17.52
N GLN A 45 11.09 -3.92 -16.61
CA GLN A 45 12.15 -4.29 -15.67
C GLN A 45 11.61 -5.21 -14.57
N ARG A 46 12.39 -6.24 -14.23
CA ARG A 46 12.06 -7.13 -13.11
C ARG A 46 12.44 -6.44 -11.80
N THR A 47 11.43 -6.08 -11.03
CA THR A 47 11.57 -5.46 -9.72
C THR A 47 11.03 -6.41 -8.65
N VAL A 48 11.78 -6.57 -7.56
CA VAL A 48 11.36 -7.38 -6.41
C VAL A 48 10.99 -6.44 -5.26
N PHE A 49 9.71 -6.45 -4.88
CA PHE A 49 9.26 -5.79 -3.67
C PHE A 49 9.36 -6.77 -2.48
N LEU A 50 10.16 -6.43 -1.47
CA LEU A 50 10.29 -7.24 -0.25
C LEU A 50 9.23 -6.83 0.78
N HIS A 51 8.14 -7.60 0.86
CA HIS A 51 7.18 -7.47 1.95
C HIS A 51 7.74 -8.10 3.24
N SER A 52 8.34 -7.27 4.11
CA SER A 52 8.99 -7.71 5.35
C SER A 52 8.02 -8.04 6.51
N GLY A 53 6.71 -8.04 6.26
CA GLY A 53 5.68 -8.25 7.27
C GLY A 53 5.20 -6.94 7.91
N GLY A 54 5.03 -6.94 9.23
CA GLY A 54 4.52 -5.79 9.98
C GLY A 54 3.05 -5.90 10.41
N MET A 55 2.38 -7.04 10.16
CA MET A 55 0.99 -7.28 10.57
C MET A 55 0.69 -6.95 12.05
N PRO A 56 1.57 -7.18 13.05
CA PRO A 56 1.29 -6.78 14.42
C PRO A 56 0.97 -5.28 14.59
N SER A 57 1.55 -4.40 13.77
CA SER A 57 1.33 -2.95 13.86
C SER A 57 -0.07 -2.53 13.40
N LEU A 58 -0.75 -3.37 12.63
CA LEU A 58 -2.15 -3.18 12.21
C LEU A 58 -3.10 -3.20 13.41
N PHE A 59 -2.87 -4.07 14.39
CA PHE A 59 -3.70 -4.17 15.60
C PHE A 59 -3.51 -2.98 16.54
N GLY A 60 -2.33 -2.37 16.56
CA GLY A 60 -2.05 -1.14 17.32
C GLY A 60 -2.60 0.13 16.68
N HIS A 61 -3.02 0.06 15.40
CA HIS A 61 -3.53 1.18 14.62
C HIS A 61 -4.96 0.91 14.14
N ALA A 62 -5.81 0.29 14.97
CA ALA A 62 -7.19 -0.05 14.62
C ALA A 62 -7.99 1.14 14.03
N ALA A 63 -7.77 2.38 14.50
CA ALA A 63 -8.38 3.58 13.94
C ALA A 63 -7.94 3.90 12.49
N THR A 64 -6.75 3.44 12.08
CA THR A 64 -6.24 3.54 10.70
C THR A 64 -6.91 2.53 9.78
N LEU A 65 -7.38 1.41 10.34
CA LEU A 65 -8.17 0.39 9.64
C LEU A 65 -9.68 0.63 9.72
N ALA A 66 -10.14 1.58 10.54
CA ALA A 66 -11.54 1.86 10.81
C ALA A 66 -12.30 2.51 9.64
N LYS A 67 -11.78 2.44 8.41
CA LYS A 67 -12.56 2.68 7.19
C LYS A 67 -12.36 1.55 6.17
N PRO A 68 -12.79 0.30 6.43
CA PRO A 68 -12.83 -0.70 5.38
C PRO A 68 -14.07 -0.56 4.50
N GLU A 69 -15.15 0.08 4.96
CA GLU A 69 -16.42 0.09 4.21
C GLU A 69 -16.44 1.10 3.06
N GLU A 70 -15.89 2.30 3.26
CA GLU A 70 -15.84 3.36 2.23
C GLU A 70 -14.83 3.05 1.10
N ALA A 71 -13.71 2.39 1.42
CA ALA A 71 -12.67 2.04 0.45
C ALA A 71 -13.04 0.82 -0.42
N LEU A 72 -13.89 -0.08 0.11
CA LEU A 72 -14.44 -1.22 -0.62
C LEU A 72 -15.71 -0.88 -1.43
N THR A 73 -16.36 0.27 -1.16
CA THR A 73 -17.57 0.74 -1.85
C THR A 73 -17.33 1.78 -2.95
N LEU A 74 -16.10 2.29 -3.10
CA LEU A 74 -15.69 3.04 -4.30
C LEU A 74 -15.51 2.07 -5.47
N SER A 75 -16.65 1.73 -6.05
CA SER A 75 -16.94 1.21 -7.40
C SER A 75 -15.73 0.68 -8.17
N ALA A 76 -15.73 -0.62 -8.46
CA ALA A 76 -15.21 -1.10 -9.74
C ALA A 76 -16.03 -0.45 -10.88
N PRO A 77 -15.55 -0.36 -12.13
CA PRO A 77 -16.22 0.40 -13.20
C PRO A 77 -17.69 0.00 -13.41
#